data_AF-A0A822AWZ8-F1
#
_entry.id   AF-A0A822AWZ8-F1
#
_cell.length_a   1.000
_cell.length_b   1.000
_cell.length_c   1.000
_cell.angle_alpha   90.00
_cell.angle_beta   90.00
_cell.angle_gamma   90.00
#
_symmetry.space_group_name_H-M   'P 1'
#
loop_
_entity.id
_entity.type
_entity.pdbx_description
1 polymer ?
#
loop_
_entity_poly.entity_id
_entity_poly.type
_entity_poly.pdbx_seq_one_letter_code
_entity_poly.pdbx_strand_id
1 'polypeptide(L)'
;MYEDYFSIDDILSTQERIRCQLLVDIPKLGFLESSSSSSSLNDDKKDEKEGQNLSSLTINTKLELPYWMVYSICNCKTRFASLPELPLVYSRIQRQIFAADASVVDLAKY
;
A
#
# COMPACT_ATOMS: atom_id res chain seq x y z
N MET A 1 15.98 -4.73 17.82
CA MET A 1 14.53 -4.80 18.06
C MET A 1 13.98 -5.64 16.93
N TYR A 2 13.59 -6.88 17.22
CA TYR A 2 13.02 -7.80 16.25
C TYR A 2 11.49 -7.76 16.45
N GLU A 3 10.72 -7.73 15.36
CA GLU A 3 9.27 -7.98 15.43
C GLU A 3 9.06 -9.41 15.93
N ASP A 4 8.25 -9.55 16.98
CA ASP A 4 7.88 -10.84 17.54
C ASP A 4 6.66 -11.38 16.78
N TYR A 5 6.84 -12.52 16.13
CA TYR A 5 5.81 -13.15 15.28
C TYR A 5 4.47 -13.38 16.01
N PHE A 6 4.51 -13.61 17.32
CA PHE A 6 3.31 -13.85 18.15
C PHE A 6 2.82 -12.61 18.90
N SER A 7 3.52 -11.47 18.80
CA SER A 7 3.07 -10.22 19.41
C SER A 7 1.85 -9.70 18.65
N ILE A 8 0.74 -9.54 19.36
CA ILE A 8 -0.49 -8.99 18.78
C ILE A 8 -0.25 -7.53 18.38
N ASP A 9 0.51 -6.79 19.19
CA ASP A 9 0.81 -5.38 18.93
C ASP A 9 1.62 -5.21 17.62
N ASP A 10 2.56 -6.12 17.35
CA ASP A 10 3.38 -6.10 16.13
C ASP A 10 2.54 -6.48 14.89
N ILE A 11 1.66 -7.49 15.03
CA ILE A 11 0.72 -7.88 13.97
C ILE A 11 -0.20 -6.71 13.63
N LEU A 12 -0.72 -6.00 14.63
CA LEU A 12 -1.60 -4.86 14.43
C LEU A 12 -0.85 -3.65 13.85
N SER A 13 0.38 -3.40 14.31
CA SER A 13 1.21 -2.31 13.80
C SER A 13 1.56 -2.50 12.32
N THR A 14 1.89 -3.71 11.90
CA THR A 14 2.28 -4.01 10.51
C THR A 14 1.10 -4.08 9.53
N GLN A 15 -0.14 -4.11 10.03
CA GLN A 15 -1.37 -4.14 9.23
C GLN A 15 -1.74 -2.76 8.64
N GLU A 16 -1.08 -1.68 9.07
CA GLU A 16 -1.31 -0.33 8.56
C GLU A 16 -1.15 -0.27 7.03
N ARG A 17 -2.09 0.40 6.35
CA ARG A 17 -2.08 0.53 4.89
C ARG A 17 -1.22 1.70 4.43
N ILE A 18 -0.36 1.42 3.46
CA ILE A 18 0.58 2.39 2.91
C ILE A 18 0.41 2.45 1.39
N ARG A 19 0.56 3.66 0.85
CA ARG A 19 0.50 3.93 -0.58
C ARG A 19 1.81 3.53 -1.26
N CYS A 20 1.72 2.73 -2.30
CA CYS A 20 2.86 2.35 -3.14
C CYS A 20 2.49 2.37 -4.62
N GLN A 21 3.49 2.53 -5.50
CA GLN A 21 3.33 2.51 -6.94
C GLN A 21 4.02 1.28 -7.54
N LEU A 22 3.34 0.55 -8.43
CA LEU A 22 3.92 -0.61 -9.10
C LEU A 22 4.90 -0.21 -10.20
N LEU A 23 5.98 -0.99 -10.34
CA LEU A 23 7.00 -0.82 -11.38
C LEU A 23 6.91 -1.89 -12.48
N VAL A 24 6.12 -2.93 -12.28
CA VAL A 24 6.00 -4.07 -13.19
C VAL A 24 4.52 -4.46 -13.30
N ASP A 25 4.11 -4.94 -14.47
CA ASP A 25 2.79 -5.52 -14.67
C ASP A 25 2.69 -6.87 -13.94
N ILE A 26 1.67 -7.03 -13.09
CA ILE A 26 1.46 -8.27 -12.33
C ILE A 26 0.15 -8.92 -12.80
N PRO A 27 0.23 -10.01 -13.58
CA PRO A 27 -0.97 -10.67 -14.06
C PRO A 27 -1.75 -11.30 -12.90
N LYS A 28 -3.08 -11.40 -13.05
CA LYS A 28 -4.00 -12.06 -12.10
C LYS A 28 -4.16 -11.37 -10.73
N LEU A 29 -3.67 -10.15 -10.56
CA LEU A 29 -3.65 -9.46 -9.27
C LEU A 29 -4.55 -8.21 -9.22
N GLY A 30 -5.37 -7.99 -10.25
CA GLY A 30 -6.21 -6.79 -10.36
C GLY A 30 -7.30 -6.66 -9.29
N PHE A 31 -7.59 -7.71 -8.53
CA PHE A 31 -8.48 -7.63 -7.36
C PHE A 31 -7.92 -6.77 -6.22
N LEU A 32 -6.61 -6.50 -6.21
CA LEU A 32 -5.99 -5.59 -5.23
C LEU A 32 -6.32 -4.13 -5.48
N GLU A 33 -6.80 -3.79 -6.67
CA GLU A 33 -7.26 -2.43 -6.95
C GLU A 33 -8.62 -2.20 -6.26
N SER A 34 -8.64 -1.33 -5.24
CA SER A 34 -9.85 -0.93 -4.51
C SER A 34 -10.97 -0.39 -5.42
N SER A 35 -10.66 -0.07 -6.67
CA SER A 35 -11.60 0.37 -7.71
C SER A 35 -12.43 -0.76 -8.33
N SER A 36 -12.18 -2.04 -7.98
CA SER A 36 -12.94 -3.17 -8.53
C SER A 36 -14.43 -3.19 -8.13
N SER A 37 -14.87 -2.31 -7.22
CA SER A 37 -16.28 -2.05 -6.90
C SER A 37 -16.90 -0.90 -7.69
N SER A 38 -16.14 -0.13 -8.46
CA SER A 38 -16.66 0.89 -9.38
C SER A 38 -16.41 0.45 -10.82
N SER A 39 -17.24 -0.48 -11.27
CA SER A 39 -17.51 -0.67 -12.69
C SER A 39 -17.83 0.68 -13.33
N SER A 40 -16.91 1.24 -14.13
CA SER A 40 -17.22 2.27 -15.13
C SER A 40 -16.04 2.58 -16.05
N LEU A 41 -16.24 2.22 -17.32
CA LEU A 41 -16.01 3.09 -18.47
C LEU A 41 -14.54 3.39 -18.82
N ASN A 42 -13.91 2.48 -19.55
CA ASN A 42 -13.31 2.84 -20.84
C ASN A 42 -13.54 1.68 -21.81
N ASP A 43 -14.26 2.00 -22.87
CA ASP A 43 -14.71 1.12 -23.94
C ASP A 43 -13.58 0.51 -24.78
N ASP A 44 -13.97 -0.50 -25.55
CA ASP A 44 -13.26 -1.15 -26.66
C ASP A 44 -12.45 -2.42 -26.34
N LYS A 45 -13.13 -3.43 -25.79
CA LYS A 45 -13.32 -4.75 -26.44
C LYS A 45 -14.18 -5.70 -25.59
N LYS A 46 -15.38 -6.02 -26.10
CA LYS A 46 -16.11 -7.24 -25.74
C LYS A 46 -15.28 -8.45 -26.16
N ASP A 47 -15.22 -9.47 -25.30
CA ASP A 47 -15.83 -10.78 -25.58
C ASP A 47 -15.77 -11.63 -24.29
N GLU A 48 -16.96 -12.05 -23.85
CA GLU A 48 -17.28 -13.25 -23.08
C GLU A 48 -16.14 -13.94 -22.32
N LYS A 49 -16.12 -13.86 -20.96
CA LYS A 49 -15.88 -15.02 -20.06
C LYS A 49 -16.37 -14.74 -18.65
N GLU A 50 -17.46 -15.41 -18.28
CA GLU A 50 -17.73 -15.81 -16.90
C GLU A 50 -16.46 -16.51 -16.34
N GLY A 51 -15.87 -15.96 -15.27
CA GLY A 51 -14.69 -16.54 -14.60
C GLY A 51 -13.42 -15.68 -14.55
N GLN A 52 -13.45 -14.41 -15.00
CA GLN A 52 -12.25 -13.57 -15.07
C GLN A 52 -12.27 -12.37 -14.09
N ASN A 53 -12.15 -12.64 -12.79
CA ASN A 53 -11.48 -11.71 -11.86
C ASN A 53 -9.95 -11.79 -12.07
N LEU A 54 -9.52 -11.76 -13.34
CA LEU A 54 -8.14 -11.94 -13.75
C LEU A 54 -7.62 -10.68 -14.44
N SER A 55 -8.13 -9.51 -14.04
CA SER A 55 -7.53 -8.24 -14.41
C SER A 55 -6.06 -8.27 -13.96
N SER A 56 -5.17 -7.85 -14.85
CA SER A 56 -3.74 -7.73 -14.55
C SER A 56 -3.49 -6.34 -13.99
N LEU A 57 -2.68 -6.24 -12.93
CA LEU A 57 -2.23 -4.94 -12.44
C LEU A 57 -1.24 -4.35 -13.44
N THR A 58 -1.51 -3.13 -13.89
CA THR A 58 -0.64 -2.41 -14.80
C THR A 58 0.44 -1.65 -14.02
N ILE A 59 1.55 -1.39 -14.71
CA ILE A 59 2.63 -0.54 -14.26
C ILE A 59 2.11 0.86 -13.91
N ASN A 60 2.73 1.48 -12.90
CA ASN A 60 2.36 2.79 -12.36
C ASN A 60 1.00 2.86 -11.63
N THR A 61 0.33 1.73 -11.43
CA THR A 61 -0.87 1.69 -10.59
C THR A 61 -0.50 2.02 -9.14
N LYS A 62 -1.25 2.97 -8.55
CA LYS A 62 -1.13 3.34 -7.14
C LYS A 62 -2.07 2.46 -6.31
N LEU A 63 -1.52 1.78 -5.33
CA LEU A 63 -2.26 0.84 -4.47
C LEU A 63 -2.03 1.18 -3.01
N GLU A 64 -3.03 0.87 -2.17
CA GLU A 64 -2.91 0.92 -0.72
C GLU A 64 -2.84 -0.51 -0.18
N LEU A 65 -1.64 -0.92 0.27
CA LEU A 65 -1.35 -2.28 0.74
C LEU A 65 -0.82 -2.25 2.17
N PRO A 66 -1.01 -3.33 2.97
CA PRO A 66 -0.43 -3.43 4.31
C PRO A 66 1.10 -3.31 4.31
N TYR A 67 1.68 -2.72 5.35
CA TYR A 67 3.13 -2.50 5.47
C TYR A 67 3.95 -3.78 5.29
N TRP A 68 3.58 -4.87 5.96
CA TRP A 68 4.31 -6.15 5.87
C TRP A 68 4.44 -6.66 4.42
N MET A 69 3.41 -6.41 3.60
CA MET A 69 3.39 -6.80 2.19
C MET A 69 4.29 -5.87 1.37
N VAL A 70 4.13 -4.56 1.54
CA VAL A 70 4.96 -3.55 0.83
C VAL A 70 6.43 -3.74 1.15
N TYR A 71 6.77 -3.97 2.42
CA TYR A 71 8.13 -4.23 2.88
C TYR A 71 8.76 -5.41 2.11
N SER A 72 8.02 -6.51 1.97
CA SER A 72 8.47 -7.71 1.27
C SER A 72 8.66 -7.46 -0.24
N ILE A 73 7.75 -6.71 -0.86
CA ILE A 73 7.76 -6.39 -2.30
C ILE A 73 8.89 -5.42 -2.65
N CYS A 74 9.16 -4.43 -1.79
CA CYS A 74 10.21 -3.43 -2.00
C CYS A 74 11.61 -3.98 -1.72
N ASN A 75 11.75 -4.91 -0.75
CA ASN A 75 13.05 -5.46 -0.36
C ASN A 75 13.44 -6.71 -1.19
N CYS A 76 12.61 -7.12 -2.14
CA CYS A 76 12.94 -8.19 -3.07
C CYS A 76 14.00 -7.75 -4.08
N LYS A 77 14.88 -8.68 -4.51
CA LYS A 77 15.94 -8.40 -5.51
C LYS A 77 15.39 -7.78 -6.79
N THR A 78 14.18 -8.17 -7.16
CA THR A 78 13.38 -7.56 -8.23
C THR A 78 12.44 -6.54 -7.59
N ARG A 79 12.71 -5.26 -7.78
CA ARG A 79 11.84 -4.18 -7.27
C ARG A 79 10.51 -4.16 -8.04
N PHE A 80 9.49 -4.78 -7.46
CA PHE A 80 8.14 -4.81 -8.03
C PHE A 80 7.35 -3.52 -7.74
N ALA A 81 7.69 -2.81 -6.66
CA ALA A 81 7.08 -1.54 -6.28
C ALA A 81 8.15 -0.47 -6.01
N SER A 82 7.75 0.79 -6.17
CA SER A 82 8.53 1.95 -5.77
C SER A 82 8.69 2.00 -4.26
N LEU A 83 9.57 2.90 -3.77
CA LEU A 83 9.56 3.27 -2.36
C LEU A 83 8.14 3.74 -1.99
N PRO A 84 7.58 3.29 -0.85
CA PRO A 84 6.27 3.74 -0.39
C PRO A 84 6.25 5.25 -0.14
N GLU A 85 5.07 5.85 -0.34
CA GLU A 85 4.83 7.24 0.03
C GLU A 85 4.87 7.37 1.56
N LEU A 86 5.55 8.40 2.05
CA LEU A 86 5.68 8.62 3.48
C LEU A 86 4.32 9.05 4.05
N PRO A 87 3.80 8.38 5.09
CA PRO A 87 2.58 8.81 5.75
C PRO A 87 2.71 10.25 6.27
N LEU A 88 1.58 10.97 6.30
CA LEU A 88 1.55 12.37 6.75
C LEU A 88 2.14 12.54 8.15
N VAL A 89 2.01 11.53 9.02
CA VAL A 89 2.55 11.50 10.38
C VAL A 89 4.07 11.72 10.40
N TYR A 90 4.75 11.22 9.38
CA TYR A 90 6.20 11.30 9.24
C TYR A 90 6.66 12.46 8.33
N SER A 91 5.73 13.29 7.86
CA SER A 91 6.02 14.44 7.00
C SER A 91 7.01 15.40 7.66
N ARG A 92 7.76 16.13 6.83
CA ARG A 92 8.75 17.11 7.29
C ARG A 92 8.16 18.15 8.24
N ILE A 93 6.93 18.59 7.99
CA ILE A 93 6.22 19.57 8.83
C ILE A 93 5.98 18.97 10.23
N GLN A 94 5.45 17.74 10.28
CA GLN A 94 5.20 17.07 11.56
C GLN A 94 6.49 16.85 12.35
N ARG A 95 7.58 16.50 11.67
CA ARG A 95 8.90 16.38 12.30
C ARG A 95 9.40 17.70 12.91
N GLN A 96 9.10 18.83 12.29
CA GLN A 96 9.42 20.15 12.86
C GLN A 96 8.55 20.45 14.10
N ILE A 97 7.27 20.04 14.09
CA ILE A 97 6.38 20.18 15.25
C ILE A 97 6.92 19.35 16.43
N PHE A 98 7.25 18.07 16.19
CA PHE A 98 7.87 17.22 17.22
C PHE A 98 9.21 17.77 17.73
N ALA A 99 10.01 18.40 16.86
CA ALA A 99 11.28 19.01 17.26
C ALA A 99 11.11 20.30 18.07
N ALA A 100 10.00 21.02 17.87
CA ALA A 100 9.67 22.22 18.64
C ALA A 100 9.14 21.86 20.03
N ASP A 101 8.14 20.98 20.11
CA ASP A 101 7.60 20.46 21.37
C ASP A 101 6.87 19.12 21.15
N ALA A 102 7.47 18.03 21.63
CA ALA A 102 6.88 16.70 21.52
C ALA A 102 5.76 16.45 22.53
N SER A 103 5.66 17.24 23.61
CA SER A 103 4.69 17.01 24.70
C SER A 103 3.27 17.48 24.35
N VAL A 104 3.14 18.33 23.32
CA VAL A 104 1.87 18.93 22.90
C VAL A 104 1.20 18.13 21.78
N VAL A 105 1.90 17.15 21.17
CA VAL A 105 1.36 16.34 20.09
C VAL A 105 0.60 15.14 20.64
N ASP A 106 -0.66 15.00 20.25
CA ASP A 106 -1.47 13.82 20.56
C ASP A 106 -1.13 12.66 19.60
N LEU A 107 -0.34 11.70 20.08
CA LEU A 107 0.06 10.52 19.30
C LEU A 107 -1.07 9.49 19.16
N ALA A 108 -2.07 9.47 20.05
CA ALA A 108 -3.13 8.46 20.01
C ALA A 108 -4.19 8.75 18.94
N LYS A 109 -4.17 9.96 18.36
CA LYS A 109 -5.12 10.42 17.35
C LYS A 109 -4.81 9.89 15.94
N TYR A 110 -3.57 9.46 15.71
CA TYR A 110 -3.09 8.98 14.41
C TYR A 110 -2.99 7.46 14.41
#